data_AF-A0A7W7VNC1-F1
#
_entry.id   AF-A0A7W7VNC1-F1
#
_cell.length_a   1.000
_cell.length_b   1.000
_cell.length_c   1.000
_cell.angle_alpha   90.00
_cell.angle_beta   90.00
_cell.angle_gamma   90.00
#
_symmetry.space_group_name_H-M   'P 1'
#
loop_
_entity.id
_entity.type
_entity.pdbx_description
1 polymer ?
#
loop_
_entity_poly.entity_id
_entity_poly.type
_entity_poly.pdbx_seq_one_letter_code
_entity_poly.pdbx_strand_id
1 'polypeptide(L)'
;MNCDLIRKLRLEHGWSQAGLADKLCEVSQHPTVTRADVSRWERGKRTPRPFWLRHLATVLEVPLTALEADPVNRRAFISEVAAASIAPIVASDLIEHGFAAALTKRPTLDHWHAKLASYGSDYMSLGAAEIQNRLTSDLLVLQQQVDAPGMWEVAAKLMTLYGKTFPGADGSKAVNWYMMAANAADRSDDDSVRVWVRGRAAIALGYEGASLSVAESFANQALAISDRPSLGRLNALMGKAHVAAIRGDSRAARTLAEEGRRVFDAAGSEDQESDYAVPLWRMNVFMSLLAARLGDEQAALRAQDVAAKHLPLSLPRFATHLEMHRGLMMVRAGDRHGGIAYAREALDRLPPEKHSLTLRMLMSEMEDA
;
A
#
# COMPACT_ATOMS: atom_id res chain seq x y z
N MET A 1 31.11 3.82 10.06
CA MET A 1 30.84 4.98 10.95
C MET A 1 31.03 6.28 10.20
N ASN A 2 29.97 7.09 10.16
CA ASN A 2 29.89 8.30 9.35
C ASN A 2 30.34 9.56 10.11
N CYS A 3 31.65 9.81 10.16
CA CYS A 3 32.26 10.96 10.85
C CYS A 3 31.76 12.32 10.32
N ASP A 4 31.50 12.39 9.00
CA ASP A 4 30.97 13.58 8.34
C ASP A 4 29.51 13.88 8.74
N LEU A 5 28.72 12.84 9.05
CA LEU A 5 27.31 12.98 9.43
C LEU A 5 27.15 13.58 10.83
N ILE A 6 27.98 13.18 11.80
CA ILE A 6 27.98 13.79 13.14
C ILE A 6 28.22 15.30 13.02
N ARG A 7 29.18 15.71 12.19
CA ARG A 7 29.47 17.12 11.93
C ARG A 7 28.31 17.84 11.25
N LYS A 8 27.70 17.22 10.23
CA LYS A 8 26.59 17.79 9.46
C LYS A 8 25.38 18.04 10.36
N LEU A 9 24.91 17.01 11.06
CA LEU A 9 23.75 17.09 11.96
C LEU A 9 23.97 18.11 13.06
N ARG A 10 25.16 18.13 13.68
CA ARG A 10 25.50 19.15 14.68
C ARG A 10 25.36 20.57 14.12
N LEU A 11 25.80 20.81 12.89
CA LEU A 11 25.69 22.12 12.26
C LEU A 11 24.25 22.47 11.88
N GLU A 12 23.43 21.49 11.48
CA GLU A 12 21.99 21.67 11.23
C GLU A 12 21.22 22.07 12.50
N HIS A 13 21.60 21.52 13.66
CA HIS A 13 21.08 21.97 14.96
C HIS A 13 21.68 23.31 15.44
N GLY A 14 22.61 23.92 14.70
CA GLY A 14 23.26 25.18 15.07
C GLY A 14 24.23 25.06 16.25
N TRP A 15 24.68 23.86 16.61
CA TRP A 15 25.50 23.63 17.81
C TRP A 15 27.00 23.73 17.54
N SER A 16 27.73 24.24 18.53
CA SER A 16 29.19 24.10 18.58
C SER A 16 29.59 22.69 19.02
N GLN A 17 30.84 22.27 18.77
CA GLN A 17 31.34 20.97 19.26
C GLN A 17 31.28 20.86 20.79
N ALA A 18 31.39 21.98 21.51
CA ALA A 18 31.19 22.03 22.96
C ALA A 18 29.71 21.84 23.30
N GLY A 19 28.80 22.53 22.59
CA GLY A 19 27.36 22.38 22.80
C GLY A 19 26.86 20.95 22.57
N LEU A 20 27.39 20.23 21.58
CA LEU A 20 27.07 18.81 21.40
C LEU A 20 27.63 17.95 22.55
N ALA A 21 28.83 18.25 23.06
CA ALA A 21 29.39 17.53 24.20
C ALA A 21 28.56 17.75 25.48
N ASP A 22 28.08 18.98 25.70
CA ASP A 22 27.23 19.33 26.85
C ASP A 22 25.90 18.59 26.78
N LYS A 23 25.26 18.56 25.59
CA LYS A 23 24.01 17.81 25.37
C LYS A 23 24.17 16.30 25.56
N LEU A 24 25.30 15.74 25.12
CA LEU A 24 25.62 14.33 25.36
C LEU A 24 25.80 14.03 26.85
N CYS A 25 26.48 14.91 27.59
CA CYS A 25 26.64 14.76 29.04
C CYS A 25 25.30 14.86 29.78
N GLU A 26 24.45 15.79 29.38
CA GLU A 26 23.09 15.99 29.91
C GLU A 26 22.21 14.74 29.69
N VAL A 27 22.12 14.25 28.46
CA VAL A 27 21.25 13.11 28.13
C VAL A 27 21.79 11.78 28.66
N SER A 28 23.11 11.61 28.72
CA SER A 28 23.72 10.37 29.24
C SER A 28 23.82 10.32 30.76
N GLN A 29 23.61 11.45 31.45
CA GLN A 29 23.90 11.62 32.88
C GLN A 29 25.35 11.21 33.24
N HIS A 30 26.27 11.31 32.27
CA HIS A 30 27.68 10.93 32.39
C HIS A 30 28.60 12.04 31.84
N PRO A 31 29.10 12.97 32.67
CA PRO A 31 29.83 14.15 32.23
C PRO A 31 31.30 13.85 31.86
N THR A 32 31.50 13.02 30.83
CA THR A 32 32.83 12.50 30.45
C THR A 32 33.21 12.78 28.99
N VAL A 33 32.26 13.26 28.17
CA VAL A 33 32.53 13.65 26.78
C VAL A 33 32.93 15.11 26.72
N THR A 34 34.01 15.40 26.02
CA THR A 34 34.50 16.78 25.85
C THR A 34 34.36 17.23 24.39
N ARG A 35 34.46 18.55 24.16
CA ARG A 35 34.60 19.14 22.82
C ARG A 35 35.72 18.47 22.00
N ALA A 36 36.81 18.06 22.65
CA ALA A 36 37.93 17.39 21.98
C ALA A 36 37.55 15.98 21.49
N ASP A 37 36.69 15.26 22.21
CA ASP A 37 36.21 13.94 21.80
C ASP A 37 35.28 14.04 20.60
N VAL A 38 34.33 14.98 20.63
CA VAL A 38 33.46 15.30 19.48
C VAL A 38 34.31 15.66 18.25
N SER A 39 35.33 16.51 18.41
CA SER A 39 36.25 16.86 17.32
C SER A 39 37.02 15.65 16.75
N ARG A 40 37.36 14.66 17.58
CA ARG A 40 38.04 13.44 17.12
C ARG A 40 37.08 12.52 16.37
N TRP A 41 35.83 12.43 16.81
CA TRP A 41 34.78 11.66 16.14
C TRP A 41 34.45 12.24 14.76
N GLU A 42 34.25 13.55 14.66
CA GLU A 42 33.94 14.23 13.39
C GLU A 42 35.04 14.12 12.34
N ARG A 43 36.30 13.97 12.77
CA ARG A 43 37.45 13.80 11.87
C ARG A 43 37.80 12.34 11.60
N GLY A 44 37.02 11.40 12.14
CA GLY A 44 37.31 9.97 12.05
C GLY A 44 38.60 9.52 12.71
N LYS A 45 39.17 10.34 13.60
CA LYS A 45 40.37 9.98 14.36
C LYS A 45 40.06 9.02 15.51
N ARG A 46 38.79 8.90 15.90
CA ARG A 46 38.32 7.98 16.94
C ARG A 46 36.88 7.58 16.66
N THR A 47 36.56 6.31 16.86
CA THR A 47 35.18 5.80 16.83
C THR A 47 34.57 5.97 18.23
N PRO A 48 33.41 6.64 18.41
CA PRO A 48 32.65 6.58 19.64
C PRO A 48 32.30 5.12 19.94
N ARG A 49 32.39 4.75 21.21
CA ARG A 49 31.97 3.42 21.65
C ARG A 49 30.46 3.28 21.51
N PRO A 50 29.92 2.04 21.45
CA PRO A 50 28.48 1.79 21.32
C PRO A 50 27.60 2.58 22.30
N PHE A 51 28.08 2.77 23.53
CA PHE A 51 27.43 3.62 24.54
C PHE A 51 27.21 5.05 24.01
N TRP A 52 28.25 5.70 23.49
CA TRP A 52 28.18 7.06 22.97
C TRP A 52 27.47 7.14 21.62
N LEU A 53 27.52 6.10 20.79
CA LEU A 53 26.77 6.04 19.54
C LEU A 53 25.26 6.10 19.77
N ARG A 54 24.75 5.41 20.80
CA ARG A 54 23.33 5.49 21.19
C ARG A 54 22.92 6.90 21.62
N HIS A 55 23.72 7.53 22.49
CA HIS A 55 23.42 8.89 22.92
C HIS A 55 23.59 9.92 21.79
N LEU A 56 24.53 9.72 20.87
CA LEU A 56 24.65 10.52 19.65
C LEU A 56 23.42 10.38 18.76
N ALA A 57 22.91 9.16 18.58
CA ALA A 57 21.68 8.91 17.83
C ALA A 57 20.48 9.64 18.45
N THR A 58 20.35 9.59 19.78
CA THR A 58 19.30 10.30 20.52
C THR A 58 19.44 11.82 20.40
N VAL A 59 20.64 12.38 20.67
CA VAL A 59 20.87 13.83 20.70
C VAL A 59 20.79 14.47 19.32
N LEU A 60 21.16 13.73 18.27
CA LEU A 60 21.09 14.18 16.88
C LEU A 60 19.80 13.72 16.17
N GLU A 61 18.87 13.11 16.91
CA GLU A 61 17.53 12.70 16.44
C GLU A 61 17.56 11.83 15.17
N VAL A 62 18.52 10.90 15.10
CA VAL A 62 18.67 9.97 13.97
C VAL A 62 18.66 8.52 14.44
N PRO A 63 18.19 7.56 13.61
CA PRO A 63 18.33 6.14 13.92
C PRO A 63 19.79 5.75 14.16
N LEU A 64 20.06 4.87 15.13
CA LEU A 64 21.43 4.41 15.44
C LEU A 64 22.14 3.82 14.21
N THR A 65 21.41 3.10 13.37
CA THR A 65 21.90 2.49 12.13
C THR A 65 22.49 3.52 11.15
N ALA A 66 22.02 4.77 11.19
CA ALA A 66 22.55 5.88 10.39
C ALA A 66 24.00 6.23 10.75
N LEU A 67 24.36 6.11 12.02
CA LEU A 67 25.71 6.40 12.53
C LEU A 67 26.66 5.21 12.34
N GLU A 68 26.11 3.99 12.22
CA GLU A 68 26.84 2.74 12.06
C GLU A 68 27.24 2.45 10.60
N ALA A 69 26.47 2.93 9.61
CA ALA A 69 26.65 2.64 8.19
C ALA A 69 28.05 2.97 7.59
N ASP A 70 28.42 2.20 6.57
CA ASP A 70 29.66 2.30 5.79
C ASP A 70 29.51 3.30 4.62
N PRO A 71 30.57 4.00 4.15
CA PRO A 71 30.47 5.11 3.19
C PRO A 71 29.83 4.76 1.83
N VAL A 72 29.81 3.48 1.45
CA VAL A 72 29.26 3.01 0.16
C VAL A 72 27.72 2.99 0.17
N ASN A 73 27.07 2.84 1.34
CA ASN A 73 25.61 2.90 1.49
C ASN A 73 25.05 4.35 1.54
N ARG A 74 25.92 5.35 1.36
CA ARG A 74 25.63 6.79 1.53
C ARG A 74 24.60 7.36 0.55
N ARG A 75 24.58 6.95 -0.73
CA ARG A 75 23.64 7.53 -1.72
C ARG A 75 22.23 7.00 -1.57
N ALA A 76 22.08 5.71 -1.25
CA ALA A 76 20.78 5.11 -0.98
C ALA A 76 20.16 5.67 0.30
N PHE A 77 20.96 5.81 1.36
CA PHE A 77 20.47 6.22 2.68
C PHE A 77 20.17 7.73 2.79
N ILE A 78 20.87 8.62 2.06
CA ILE A 78 20.57 10.06 2.08
C ILE A 78 19.20 10.35 1.44
N SER A 79 18.78 9.57 0.44
CA SER A 79 17.42 9.63 -0.09
C SER A 79 16.38 9.11 0.91
N GLU A 80 16.72 8.15 1.76
CA GLU A 80 15.83 7.65 2.82
C GLU A 80 15.74 8.57 4.04
N VAL A 81 16.81 9.25 4.45
CA VAL A 81 16.79 10.12 5.64
C VAL A 81 16.09 11.45 5.38
N ALA A 82 16.05 11.94 4.14
CA ALA A 82 15.16 13.05 3.77
C ALA A 82 13.67 12.69 3.96
N ALA A 83 13.33 11.39 4.03
CA ALA A 83 12.00 10.91 4.38
C ALA A 83 11.84 10.61 5.90
N ALA A 84 12.93 10.60 6.68
CA ALA A 84 12.90 10.23 8.10
C ALA A 84 12.57 11.39 9.06
N SER A 85 12.71 12.65 8.63
CA SER A 85 12.25 13.83 9.39
C SER A 85 10.73 13.96 9.48
N ILE A 86 9.98 13.11 8.77
CA ILE A 86 8.51 13.03 8.84
C ILE A 86 8.05 12.11 9.99
N ALA A 87 8.86 11.11 10.39
CA ALA A 87 8.42 10.09 11.36
C ALA A 87 8.12 10.64 12.77
N PRO A 88 8.91 11.56 13.36
CA PRO A 88 8.58 12.16 14.65
C PRO A 88 7.34 13.05 14.59
N ILE A 89 7.11 13.74 13.47
CA ILE A 89 5.94 14.61 13.27
C ILE A 89 4.66 13.78 13.16
N VAL A 90 4.68 12.71 12.35
CA VAL A 90 3.54 11.78 12.23
C VAL A 90 3.20 11.13 13.57
N ALA A 91 4.20 10.77 14.38
CA ALA A 91 3.95 10.24 15.72
C ALA A 91 3.30 11.28 16.65
N SER A 92 3.74 12.54 16.59
CA SER A 92 3.13 13.64 17.36
C SER A 92 1.68 13.89 16.95
N ASP A 93 1.39 13.96 15.64
CA ASP A 93 0.04 14.17 15.11
C ASP A 93 -0.90 13.04 15.52
N LEU A 94 -0.42 11.79 15.52
CA LEU A 94 -1.20 10.64 15.97
C LEU A 94 -1.50 10.69 17.47
N ILE A 95 -0.55 11.14 18.29
CA ILE A 95 -0.74 11.32 19.74
C ILE A 95 -1.77 12.43 19.98
N GLU A 96 -1.62 13.59 19.33
CA GLU A 96 -2.57 14.69 19.43
C GLU A 96 -3.97 14.24 19.00
N HIS A 97 -4.08 13.54 17.88
CA HIS A 97 -5.35 13.03 17.37
C HIS A 97 -6.01 12.03 18.33
N GLY A 98 -5.21 11.13 18.93
CA GLY A 98 -5.68 10.19 19.94
C GLY A 98 -6.23 10.89 21.18
N PHE A 99 -5.55 11.91 21.69
CA PHE A 99 -6.04 12.70 22.83
C PHE A 99 -7.28 13.55 22.46
N ALA A 100 -7.29 14.20 21.29
CA ALA A 100 -8.45 14.97 20.83
C ALA A 100 -9.70 14.08 20.69
N ALA A 101 -9.55 12.87 20.16
CA ALA A 101 -10.62 11.89 20.09
C ALA A 101 -11.10 11.43 21.47
N ALA A 102 -10.20 11.25 22.43
CA ALA A 102 -10.56 10.89 23.81
C ALA A 102 -11.30 12.02 24.55
N LEU A 103 -11.04 13.28 24.20
CA LEU A 103 -11.69 14.46 24.78
C LEU A 103 -13.05 14.80 24.13
N THR A 104 -13.34 14.25 22.95
CA THR A 104 -14.58 14.50 22.21
C THR A 104 -15.59 13.37 22.41
N LYS A 105 -16.86 13.62 22.06
CA LYS A 105 -17.89 12.58 22.12
C LYS A 105 -17.50 11.45 21.15
N ARG A 106 -17.49 10.20 21.65
CA ARG A 106 -17.20 9.01 20.84
C ARG A 106 -18.04 8.99 19.56
N PRO A 107 -17.41 8.85 18.38
CA PRO A 107 -18.09 8.58 17.11
C PRO A 107 -19.12 7.44 17.21
N THR A 108 -20.25 7.60 16.54
CA THR A 108 -21.28 6.56 16.44
C THR A 108 -20.95 5.58 15.31
N LEU A 109 -21.63 4.43 15.29
CA LEU A 109 -21.54 3.49 14.16
C LEU A 109 -21.93 4.16 12.83
N ASP A 110 -22.97 4.99 12.83
CA ASP A 110 -23.40 5.75 11.63
C ASP A 110 -22.32 6.72 11.14
N HIS A 111 -21.58 7.37 12.05
CA HIS A 111 -20.44 8.21 11.67
C HIS A 111 -19.37 7.39 10.96
N TRP A 112 -19.07 6.20 11.47
CA TRP A 112 -18.09 5.31 10.85
C TRP A 112 -18.54 4.78 9.49
N HIS A 113 -19.83 4.45 9.32
CA HIS A 113 -20.38 4.08 8.02
C HIS A 113 -20.30 5.24 7.02
N ALA A 114 -20.56 6.47 7.45
CA ALA A 114 -20.39 7.64 6.59
C ALA A 114 -18.92 7.83 6.17
N LYS A 115 -17.97 7.70 7.11
CA LYS A 115 -16.54 7.74 6.80
C LYS A 115 -16.13 6.65 5.82
N LEU A 116 -16.59 5.43 6.03
CA LEU A 116 -16.34 4.31 5.13
C LEU A 116 -16.80 4.67 3.71
N ALA A 117 -18.04 5.15 3.53
CA ALA A 117 -18.54 5.57 2.23
C ALA A 117 -17.65 6.66 1.57
N SER A 118 -17.23 7.67 2.34
CA SER A 118 -16.31 8.71 1.87
C SER A 118 -14.97 8.14 1.41
N TYR A 119 -14.36 7.23 2.18
CA TYR A 119 -13.11 6.60 1.80
C TYR A 119 -13.22 5.78 0.50
N GLY A 120 -14.35 5.12 0.28
CA GLY A 120 -14.63 4.42 -0.97
C GLY A 120 -14.53 5.36 -2.19
N SER A 121 -15.16 6.54 -2.11
CA SER A 121 -15.08 7.57 -3.16
C SER A 121 -13.68 8.18 -3.27
N ASP A 122 -13.11 8.62 -2.14
CA ASP A 122 -11.84 9.34 -2.10
C ASP A 122 -10.66 8.51 -2.63
N TYR A 123 -10.65 7.20 -2.40
CA TYR A 123 -9.61 6.33 -2.93
C TYR A 123 -9.56 6.30 -4.47
N MET A 124 -10.66 6.61 -5.14
CA MET A 124 -10.73 6.62 -6.60
C MET A 124 -9.90 7.76 -7.21
N SER A 125 -9.78 8.89 -6.50
CA SER A 125 -9.13 10.11 -6.98
C SER A 125 -7.81 10.45 -6.28
N LEU A 126 -7.70 10.13 -4.98
CA LEU A 126 -6.53 10.45 -4.15
C LEU A 126 -5.38 9.44 -4.31
N GLY A 127 -4.17 9.90 -3.99
CA GLY A 127 -2.97 9.07 -3.92
C GLY A 127 -2.93 8.18 -2.67
N ALA A 128 -2.17 7.09 -2.72
CA ALA A 128 -2.10 6.11 -1.63
C ALA A 128 -1.59 6.70 -0.31
N ALA A 129 -0.60 7.60 -0.36
CA ALA A 129 -0.02 8.24 0.83
C ALA A 129 -1.05 9.11 1.57
N GLU A 130 -1.86 9.87 0.85
CA GLU A 130 -2.90 10.72 1.43
C GLU A 130 -3.97 9.88 2.14
N ILE A 131 -4.46 8.82 1.48
CA ILE A 131 -5.41 7.88 2.08
C ILE A 131 -4.81 7.19 3.31
N GLN A 132 -3.55 6.79 3.24
CA GLN A 132 -2.84 6.16 4.36
C GLN A 132 -2.76 7.08 5.56
N ASN A 133 -2.39 8.35 5.38
CA ASN A 133 -2.31 9.32 6.47
C ASN A 133 -3.66 9.49 7.17
N ARG A 134 -4.73 9.73 6.40
CA ARG A 134 -6.10 9.88 6.93
C ARG A 134 -6.58 8.63 7.67
N LEU A 135 -6.39 7.45 7.08
CA LEU A 135 -6.80 6.18 7.69
C LEU A 135 -6.01 5.83 8.95
N THR A 136 -4.74 6.24 9.07
CA THR A 136 -3.93 5.92 10.25
C THR A 136 -4.55 6.55 11.51
N SER A 137 -4.91 7.83 11.43
CA SER A 137 -5.58 8.55 12.51
C SER A 137 -6.95 7.94 12.84
N ASP A 138 -7.74 7.60 11.82
CA ASP A 138 -9.06 7.00 12.00
C ASP A 138 -9.01 5.60 12.61
N LEU A 139 -8.07 4.76 12.18
CA LEU A 139 -7.87 3.42 12.75
C LEU A 139 -7.43 3.48 14.21
N LEU A 140 -6.63 4.48 14.60
CA LEU A 140 -6.24 4.70 16.00
C LEU A 140 -7.47 4.97 16.88
N VAL A 141 -8.40 5.81 16.42
CA VAL A 141 -9.64 6.12 17.14
C VAL A 141 -10.58 4.91 17.16
N LEU A 142 -10.74 4.23 16.02
CA LEU A 142 -11.61 3.05 15.90
C LEU A 142 -11.11 1.89 16.76
N GLN A 143 -9.80 1.69 16.89
CA GLN A 143 -9.20 0.65 17.73
C GLN A 143 -9.67 0.71 19.19
N GLN A 144 -10.02 1.90 19.68
CA GLN A 144 -10.52 2.08 21.05
C GLN A 144 -12.01 1.78 21.21
N GLN A 145 -12.72 1.46 20.11
CA GLN A 145 -14.18 1.32 20.04
C GLN A 145 -14.64 -0.04 19.50
N VAL A 146 -13.73 -0.96 19.16
CA VAL A 146 -14.08 -2.28 18.62
C VAL A 146 -14.58 -3.24 19.72
N ASP A 147 -15.76 -2.94 20.26
CA ASP A 147 -16.43 -3.68 21.34
C ASP A 147 -17.71 -4.42 20.90
N ALA A 148 -18.24 -4.10 19.72
CA ALA A 148 -19.47 -4.67 19.17
C ALA A 148 -19.30 -5.17 17.72
N PRO A 149 -20.12 -6.14 17.25
CA PRO A 149 -20.02 -6.71 15.91
C PRO A 149 -20.05 -5.67 14.77
N GLY A 150 -20.91 -4.65 14.85
CA GLY A 150 -20.96 -3.57 13.85
C GLY A 150 -19.68 -2.73 13.77
N MET A 151 -18.97 -2.54 14.89
CA MET A 151 -17.66 -1.85 14.86
C MET A 151 -16.57 -2.73 14.25
N TRP A 152 -16.64 -4.05 14.46
CA TRP A 152 -15.75 -5.01 13.80
C TRP A 152 -15.93 -5.06 12.28
N GLU A 153 -17.16 -4.92 11.79
CA GLU A 153 -17.41 -4.74 10.35
C GLU A 153 -16.64 -3.53 9.79
N VAL A 154 -16.84 -2.34 10.39
CA VAL A 154 -16.17 -1.11 9.95
C VAL A 154 -14.67 -1.30 9.97
N ALA A 155 -14.14 -1.80 11.09
CA ALA A 155 -12.71 -2.03 11.27
C ALA A 155 -12.17 -2.95 10.18
N ALA A 156 -12.85 -4.05 9.88
CA ALA A 156 -12.43 -4.98 8.84
C ALA A 156 -12.33 -4.31 7.46
N LYS A 157 -13.32 -3.49 7.10
CA LYS A 157 -13.33 -2.79 5.80
C LYS A 157 -12.26 -1.68 5.72
N LEU A 158 -12.05 -0.91 6.79
CA LEU A 158 -10.99 0.12 6.82
C LEU A 158 -9.59 -0.49 6.85
N MET A 159 -9.37 -1.58 7.59
CA MET A 159 -8.10 -2.34 7.57
C MET A 159 -7.80 -2.89 6.18
N THR A 160 -8.83 -3.38 5.47
CA THR A 160 -8.69 -3.85 4.08
C THR A 160 -8.25 -2.70 3.17
N LEU A 161 -8.84 -1.51 3.30
CA LEU A 161 -8.44 -0.35 2.52
C LEU A 161 -7.02 0.10 2.85
N TYR A 162 -6.66 0.10 4.14
CA TYR A 162 -5.32 0.47 4.60
C TYR A 162 -4.24 -0.48 4.08
N GLY A 163 -4.51 -1.78 4.02
CA GLY A 163 -3.60 -2.75 3.40
C GLY A 163 -3.23 -2.39 1.96
N LYS A 164 -4.15 -1.82 1.19
CA LYS A 164 -3.95 -1.41 -0.21
C LYS A 164 -3.09 -0.16 -0.40
N THR A 165 -2.78 0.57 0.66
CA THR A 165 -1.95 1.79 0.55
C THR A 165 -0.46 1.48 0.64
N PHE A 166 -0.06 0.27 1.04
CA PHE A 166 1.35 -0.10 1.17
C PHE A 166 2.00 -0.38 -0.20
N PRO A 167 3.24 0.08 -0.44
CA PRO A 167 4.02 -0.31 -1.61
C PRO A 167 4.40 -1.80 -1.60
N GLY A 168 4.58 -2.42 -2.76
CA GLY A 168 4.80 -3.87 -2.88
C GLY A 168 6.18 -4.38 -2.44
N ALA A 169 7.17 -3.49 -2.27
CA ALA A 169 8.40 -3.85 -1.56
C ALA A 169 8.13 -4.24 -0.09
N ASP A 170 7.02 -3.74 0.46
CA ASP A 170 6.49 -4.06 1.79
C ASP A 170 5.29 -5.05 1.69
N GLY A 171 5.29 -5.96 0.70
CA GLY A 171 4.19 -6.91 0.48
C GLY A 171 3.79 -7.72 1.71
N SER A 172 4.73 -7.95 2.65
CA SER A 172 4.45 -8.56 3.95
C SER A 172 3.55 -7.71 4.85
N LYS A 173 3.66 -6.37 4.82
CA LYS A 173 2.81 -5.46 5.59
C LYS A 173 1.37 -5.45 5.06
N ALA A 174 1.19 -5.40 3.74
CA ALA A 174 -0.13 -5.45 3.13
C ALA A 174 -0.86 -6.76 3.50
N VAL A 175 -0.15 -7.90 3.41
CA VAL A 175 -0.67 -9.21 3.81
C VAL A 175 -1.06 -9.24 5.28
N ASN A 176 -0.26 -8.69 6.19
CA ASN A 176 -0.61 -8.59 7.61
C ASN A 176 -1.91 -7.82 7.84
N TRP A 177 -2.11 -6.69 7.15
CA TRP A 177 -3.37 -5.94 7.23
C TRP A 177 -4.57 -6.73 6.71
N TYR A 178 -4.43 -7.46 5.61
CA TYR A 178 -5.50 -8.32 5.11
C TYR A 178 -5.84 -9.46 6.07
N MET A 179 -4.85 -10.05 6.74
CA MET A 179 -5.08 -11.08 7.76
C MET A 179 -5.80 -10.51 8.98
N MET A 180 -5.40 -9.33 9.48
CA MET A 180 -6.11 -8.65 10.56
C MET A 180 -7.53 -8.27 10.17
N ALA A 181 -7.72 -7.77 8.95
CA ALA A 181 -9.03 -7.46 8.41
C ALA A 181 -9.94 -8.70 8.36
N ALA A 182 -9.42 -9.85 7.94
CA ALA A 182 -10.20 -11.10 7.93
C ALA A 182 -10.60 -11.55 9.34
N ASN A 183 -9.69 -11.44 10.33
CA ASN A 183 -10.00 -11.71 11.73
C ASN A 183 -11.05 -10.75 12.30
N ALA A 184 -10.96 -9.46 11.94
CA ALA A 184 -11.98 -8.47 12.29
C ALA A 184 -13.33 -8.79 11.64
N ALA A 185 -13.33 -9.21 10.38
CA ALA A 185 -14.55 -9.62 9.68
C ALA A 185 -15.20 -10.83 10.36
N ASP A 186 -14.42 -11.80 10.83
CA ASP A 186 -14.97 -12.95 11.57
C ASP A 186 -15.61 -12.53 12.91
N ARG A 187 -15.15 -11.46 13.55
CA ARG A 187 -15.75 -10.87 14.76
C ARG A 187 -16.99 -10.00 14.49
N SER A 188 -17.29 -9.72 13.23
CA SER A 188 -18.53 -9.02 12.87
C SER A 188 -19.76 -9.94 12.87
N ASP A 189 -19.55 -11.26 12.93
CA ASP A 189 -20.60 -12.29 12.80
C ASP A 189 -21.49 -12.12 11.55
N ASP A 190 -20.98 -11.44 10.51
CA ASP A 190 -21.67 -11.20 9.25
C ASP A 190 -20.92 -11.85 8.08
N ASP A 191 -21.52 -12.91 7.51
CA ASP A 191 -20.96 -13.63 6.36
C ASP A 191 -20.75 -12.73 5.13
N SER A 192 -21.57 -11.70 4.93
CA SER A 192 -21.39 -10.76 3.83
C SER A 192 -20.09 -9.97 3.96
N VAL A 193 -19.75 -9.55 5.19
CA VAL A 193 -18.50 -8.85 5.51
C VAL A 193 -17.32 -9.80 5.38
N ARG A 194 -17.45 -11.03 5.89
CA ARG A 194 -16.42 -12.07 5.83
C ARG A 194 -16.05 -12.43 4.39
N VAL A 195 -17.05 -12.57 3.51
CA VAL A 195 -16.85 -12.82 2.06
C VAL A 195 -16.28 -11.58 1.38
N TRP A 196 -16.77 -10.38 1.72
CA TRP A 196 -16.30 -9.13 1.14
C TRP A 196 -14.81 -8.91 1.41
N VAL A 197 -14.36 -8.99 2.66
CA VAL A 197 -12.96 -8.72 3.04
C VAL A 197 -12.01 -9.68 2.36
N ARG A 198 -12.33 -10.97 2.38
CA ARG A 198 -11.49 -12.01 1.76
C ARG A 198 -11.46 -11.89 0.25
N GLY A 199 -12.60 -11.64 -0.39
CA GLY A 199 -12.67 -11.37 -1.82
C GLY A 199 -11.84 -10.15 -2.22
N ARG A 200 -11.89 -9.07 -1.43
CA ARG A 200 -11.11 -7.86 -1.66
C ARG A 200 -9.61 -8.08 -1.53
N ALA A 201 -9.16 -8.82 -0.52
CA ALA A 201 -7.76 -9.21 -0.38
C ALA A 201 -7.31 -10.09 -1.56
N ALA A 202 -8.14 -11.06 -1.97
CA ALA A 202 -7.86 -11.96 -3.09
C ALA A 202 -7.66 -11.21 -4.41
N ILE A 203 -8.55 -10.28 -4.76
CA ILE A 203 -8.39 -9.50 -6.00
C ILE A 203 -7.20 -8.55 -5.92
N ALA A 204 -6.96 -7.87 -4.79
CA ALA A 204 -5.83 -6.96 -4.66
C ALA A 204 -4.50 -7.67 -4.93
N LEU A 205 -4.28 -8.80 -4.24
CA LEU A 205 -3.04 -9.59 -4.37
C LEU A 205 -2.95 -10.32 -5.73
N GLY A 206 -4.04 -10.96 -6.16
CA GLY A 206 -4.07 -11.74 -7.40
C GLY A 206 -3.93 -10.86 -8.65
N TYR A 207 -4.58 -9.70 -8.67
CA TYR A 207 -4.49 -8.74 -9.78
C TYR A 207 -3.07 -8.18 -9.91
N GLU A 208 -2.45 -7.81 -8.80
CA GLU A 208 -1.06 -7.32 -8.75
C GLU A 208 -0.03 -8.40 -9.10
N GLY A 209 -0.38 -9.67 -8.92
CA GLY A 209 0.58 -10.78 -9.00
C GLY A 209 1.46 -10.93 -7.77
N ALA A 210 1.03 -10.35 -6.64
CA ALA A 210 1.74 -10.40 -5.36
C ALA A 210 1.19 -11.54 -4.48
N SER A 211 2.08 -12.22 -3.74
CA SER A 211 1.70 -13.20 -2.70
C SER A 211 0.61 -14.20 -3.16
N LEU A 212 0.79 -14.80 -4.35
CA LEU A 212 -0.24 -15.57 -5.06
C LEU A 212 -0.92 -16.65 -4.20
N SER A 213 -0.15 -17.36 -3.37
CA SER A 213 -0.69 -18.39 -2.47
C SER A 213 -1.61 -17.82 -1.38
N VAL A 214 -1.32 -16.60 -0.91
CA VAL A 214 -2.17 -15.88 0.05
C VAL A 214 -3.44 -15.40 -0.64
N ALA A 215 -3.32 -14.85 -1.86
CA ALA A 215 -4.47 -14.44 -2.67
C ALA A 215 -5.45 -15.61 -2.90
N GLU A 216 -4.92 -16.76 -3.30
CA GLU A 216 -5.68 -18.00 -3.51
C GLU A 216 -6.32 -18.51 -2.21
N SER A 217 -5.62 -18.45 -1.08
CA SER A 217 -6.16 -18.83 0.23
C SER A 217 -7.37 -17.96 0.60
N PHE A 218 -7.27 -16.63 0.47
CA PHE A 218 -8.40 -15.73 0.72
C PHE A 218 -9.56 -16.00 -0.25
N ALA A 219 -9.29 -16.22 -1.54
CA ALA A 219 -10.33 -16.56 -2.50
C ALA A 219 -11.08 -17.84 -2.10
N ASN A 220 -10.35 -18.90 -1.78
CA ASN A 220 -10.93 -20.18 -1.37
C ASN A 220 -11.78 -20.04 -0.10
N GLN A 221 -11.30 -19.29 0.89
CA GLN A 221 -12.07 -19.02 2.11
C GLN A 221 -13.37 -18.25 1.79
N ALA A 222 -13.31 -17.20 0.97
CA ALA A 222 -14.50 -16.44 0.59
C ALA A 222 -15.55 -17.32 -0.10
N LEU A 223 -15.11 -18.16 -1.04
CA LEU A 223 -15.98 -19.08 -1.79
C LEU A 223 -16.57 -20.19 -0.91
N ALA A 224 -15.88 -20.58 0.16
CA ALA A 224 -16.38 -21.59 1.10
C ALA A 224 -17.42 -21.04 2.09
N ILE A 225 -17.47 -19.71 2.31
CA ILE A 225 -18.40 -19.08 3.26
C ILE A 225 -19.80 -18.93 2.64
N SER A 226 -19.91 -18.50 1.39
CA SER A 226 -21.22 -18.31 0.76
C SER A 226 -21.21 -18.45 -0.76
N ASP A 227 -22.26 -19.08 -1.28
CA ASP A 227 -22.59 -19.17 -2.70
C ASP A 227 -23.48 -18.04 -3.21
N ARG A 228 -23.94 -17.14 -2.34
CA ARG A 228 -24.75 -15.99 -2.75
C ARG A 228 -23.94 -15.07 -3.68
N PRO A 229 -24.47 -14.70 -4.87
CA PRO A 229 -23.85 -13.68 -5.69
C PRO A 229 -23.63 -12.39 -4.90
N SER A 230 -22.39 -11.91 -4.88
CA SER A 230 -21.99 -10.73 -4.13
C SER A 230 -20.69 -10.17 -4.70
N LEU A 231 -20.40 -8.90 -4.44
CA LEU A 231 -19.13 -8.28 -4.83
C LEU A 231 -17.92 -8.98 -4.18
N GLY A 232 -18.07 -9.51 -2.96
CA GLY A 232 -17.02 -10.29 -2.32
C GLY A 232 -16.72 -11.58 -3.08
N ARG A 233 -17.77 -12.33 -3.46
CA ARG A 233 -17.63 -13.54 -4.30
C ARG A 233 -17.02 -13.21 -5.66
N LEU A 234 -17.49 -12.16 -6.32
CA LEU A 234 -16.94 -11.68 -7.61
C LEU A 234 -15.44 -11.44 -7.50
N ASN A 235 -15.01 -10.68 -6.50
CA ASN A 235 -13.60 -10.35 -6.30
C ASN A 235 -12.77 -11.60 -5.98
N ALA A 236 -13.30 -12.56 -5.21
CA ALA A 236 -12.63 -13.83 -4.95
C ALA A 236 -12.39 -14.63 -6.25
N LEU A 237 -13.41 -14.77 -7.10
CA LEU A 237 -13.33 -15.45 -8.39
C LEU A 237 -12.31 -14.77 -9.32
N MET A 238 -12.40 -13.45 -9.46
CA MET A 238 -11.47 -12.70 -10.31
C MET A 238 -10.04 -12.77 -9.79
N GLY A 239 -9.82 -12.63 -8.47
CA GLY A 239 -8.49 -12.79 -7.88
C GLY A 239 -7.89 -14.16 -8.17
N LYS A 240 -8.69 -15.24 -8.02
CA LYS A 240 -8.27 -16.60 -8.34
C LYS A 240 -8.01 -16.82 -9.83
N ALA A 241 -8.79 -16.18 -10.71
CA ALA A 241 -8.56 -16.22 -12.15
C ALA A 241 -7.21 -15.61 -12.53
N HIS A 242 -6.83 -14.47 -11.94
CA HIS A 242 -5.51 -13.88 -12.16
C HIS A 242 -4.37 -14.75 -11.61
N VAL A 243 -4.54 -15.36 -10.42
CA VAL A 243 -3.56 -16.33 -9.88
C VAL A 243 -3.36 -17.50 -10.84
N ALA A 244 -4.45 -18.07 -11.37
CA ALA A 244 -4.38 -19.18 -12.33
C ALA A 244 -3.65 -18.76 -13.62
N ALA A 245 -3.96 -17.58 -14.17
CA ALA A 245 -3.29 -17.08 -15.37
C ALA A 245 -1.77 -16.89 -15.16
N ILE A 246 -1.36 -16.31 -14.03
CA ILE A 246 0.07 -16.11 -13.71
C ILE A 246 0.80 -17.46 -13.56
N ARG A 247 0.13 -18.47 -13.00
CA ARG A 247 0.69 -19.84 -12.88
C ARG A 247 0.64 -20.65 -14.18
N GLY A 248 0.13 -20.07 -15.27
CA GLY A 248 0.02 -20.75 -16.57
C GLY A 248 -1.17 -21.71 -16.71
N ASP A 249 -2.11 -21.72 -15.76
CA ASP A 249 -3.34 -22.51 -15.87
C ASP A 249 -4.42 -21.70 -16.62
N SER A 250 -4.25 -21.61 -17.94
CA SER A 250 -5.15 -20.89 -18.83
C SER A 250 -6.58 -21.43 -18.81
N ARG A 251 -6.76 -22.73 -18.54
CA ARG A 251 -8.09 -23.34 -18.48
C ARG A 251 -8.82 -22.87 -17.24
N ALA A 252 -8.21 -23.01 -16.06
CA ALA A 252 -8.81 -22.58 -14.81
C ALA A 252 -9.07 -21.07 -14.81
N ALA A 253 -8.14 -20.27 -15.35
CA ALA A 253 -8.32 -18.82 -15.47
C ALA A 253 -9.58 -18.44 -16.26
N ARG A 254 -9.82 -19.08 -17.41
CA ARG A 254 -11.00 -18.84 -18.25
C ARG A 254 -12.29 -19.29 -17.56
N THR A 255 -12.31 -20.47 -16.97
CA THR A 255 -13.49 -20.97 -16.23
C THR A 255 -13.86 -20.07 -15.05
N LEU A 256 -12.87 -19.61 -14.27
CA LEU A 256 -13.09 -18.69 -13.16
C LEU A 256 -13.58 -17.32 -13.63
N ALA A 257 -13.07 -16.82 -14.77
CA ALA A 257 -13.51 -15.56 -15.35
C ALA A 257 -14.96 -15.63 -15.86
N GLU A 258 -15.36 -16.74 -16.46
CA GLU A 258 -16.75 -16.98 -16.86
C GLU A 258 -17.69 -17.06 -15.65
N GLU A 259 -17.27 -17.70 -14.57
CA GLU A 259 -18.05 -17.69 -13.31
C GLU A 259 -18.11 -16.28 -12.71
N GLY A 260 -16.99 -15.55 -12.70
CA GLY A 260 -16.93 -14.16 -12.28
C GLY A 260 -17.90 -13.29 -13.07
N ARG A 261 -17.99 -13.49 -14.39
CA ARG A 261 -18.97 -12.79 -15.24
C ARG A 261 -20.41 -13.07 -14.80
N ARG A 262 -20.78 -14.34 -14.58
CA ARG A 262 -22.13 -14.70 -14.10
C ARG A 262 -22.46 -14.06 -12.75
N VAL A 263 -21.50 -13.98 -11.84
CA VAL A 263 -21.69 -13.30 -10.54
C VAL A 263 -21.81 -11.79 -10.73
N PHE A 264 -21.03 -11.19 -11.62
CA PHE A 264 -21.13 -9.78 -11.97
C PHE A 264 -22.51 -9.44 -12.56
N ASP A 265 -23.05 -10.27 -13.44
CA ASP A 265 -24.38 -10.03 -14.02
C ASP A 265 -25.50 -10.05 -12.96
N ALA A 266 -25.29 -10.74 -11.84
CA ALA A 266 -26.25 -10.83 -10.73
C ALA A 266 -26.03 -9.82 -9.59
N ALA A 267 -24.77 -9.39 -9.34
CA ALA A 267 -24.40 -8.63 -8.15
C ALA A 267 -23.42 -7.47 -8.42
N GLY A 268 -23.11 -7.20 -9.68
CA GLY A 268 -22.32 -6.03 -10.09
C GLY A 268 -22.98 -4.74 -9.64
N SER A 269 -22.17 -3.70 -9.43
CA SER A 269 -22.67 -2.40 -8.96
C SER A 269 -22.73 -1.44 -10.14
N GLU A 270 -23.93 -1.04 -10.57
CA GLU A 270 -24.09 -0.03 -11.61
C GLU A 270 -23.65 1.36 -11.10
N ASP A 271 -22.96 2.12 -11.97
CA ASP A 271 -22.70 3.57 -11.88
C ASP A 271 -22.11 4.12 -10.57
N GLN A 272 -21.49 3.28 -9.75
CA GLN A 272 -20.83 3.70 -8.51
C GLN A 272 -19.32 3.92 -8.71
N GLU A 273 -18.89 5.18 -8.59
CA GLU A 273 -17.48 5.57 -8.51
C GLU A 273 -16.94 5.38 -7.08
N SER A 274 -16.82 4.13 -6.66
CA SER A 274 -16.30 3.78 -5.34
C SER A 274 -15.31 2.63 -5.43
N ASP A 275 -14.30 2.66 -4.56
CA ASP A 275 -13.37 1.55 -4.41
C ASP A 275 -14.08 0.27 -3.93
N TYR A 276 -15.27 0.39 -3.33
CA TYR A 276 -16.08 -0.73 -2.85
C TYR A 276 -17.04 -1.29 -3.90
N ALA A 277 -17.15 -0.62 -5.03
CA ALA A 277 -17.97 -0.99 -6.17
C ALA A 277 -17.13 -1.66 -7.27
N VAL A 278 -17.80 -2.49 -8.07
CA VAL A 278 -17.29 -3.02 -9.34
C VAL A 278 -18.29 -2.65 -10.43
N PRO A 279 -18.21 -1.45 -11.01
CA PRO A 279 -18.98 -1.07 -12.20
C PRO A 279 -18.49 -1.78 -13.46
N LEU A 280 -19.28 -1.69 -14.53
CA LEU A 280 -19.00 -2.35 -15.81
C LEU A 280 -17.59 -2.05 -16.32
N TRP A 281 -17.15 -0.79 -16.24
CA TRP A 281 -15.80 -0.44 -16.67
C TRP A 281 -14.73 -1.14 -15.83
N ARG A 282 -14.93 -1.26 -14.50
CA ARG A 282 -13.96 -1.86 -13.59
C ARG A 282 -13.88 -3.38 -13.75
N MET A 283 -15.02 -4.02 -13.96
CA MET A 283 -15.05 -5.43 -14.33
C MET A 283 -14.26 -5.67 -15.62
N ASN A 284 -14.38 -4.78 -16.61
CA ASN A 284 -13.63 -4.91 -17.85
C ASN A 284 -12.14 -4.51 -17.72
N VAL A 285 -11.76 -3.70 -16.74
CA VAL A 285 -10.35 -3.54 -16.34
C VAL A 285 -9.77 -4.86 -15.82
N PHE A 286 -10.51 -5.62 -14.99
CA PHE A 286 -10.09 -6.96 -14.56
C PHE A 286 -9.88 -7.90 -15.74
N MET A 287 -10.88 -7.96 -16.63
CA MET A 287 -10.84 -8.84 -17.81
C MET A 287 -9.75 -8.45 -18.80
N SER A 288 -9.49 -7.15 -18.97
CA SER A 288 -8.43 -6.63 -19.85
C SER A 288 -7.06 -7.14 -19.42
N LEU A 289 -6.71 -7.04 -18.13
CA LEU A 289 -5.44 -7.57 -17.63
C LEU A 289 -5.38 -9.10 -17.72
N LEU A 290 -6.48 -9.78 -17.39
CA LEU A 290 -6.54 -11.23 -17.46
C LEU A 290 -6.29 -11.73 -18.88
N ALA A 291 -6.96 -11.13 -19.87
CA ALA A 291 -6.78 -11.45 -21.27
C ALA A 291 -5.35 -11.15 -21.75
N ALA A 292 -4.76 -10.03 -21.34
CA ALA A 292 -3.37 -9.70 -21.64
C ALA A 292 -2.40 -10.76 -21.10
N ARG A 293 -2.56 -11.20 -19.84
CA ARG A 293 -1.75 -12.28 -19.26
C ARG A 293 -1.90 -13.63 -19.97
N LEU A 294 -3.11 -13.91 -20.47
CA LEU A 294 -3.40 -15.13 -21.23
C LEU A 294 -2.98 -15.05 -22.71
N GLY A 295 -2.47 -13.91 -23.18
CA GLY A 295 -2.15 -13.69 -24.59
C GLY A 295 -3.37 -13.66 -25.51
N ASP A 296 -4.56 -13.40 -24.99
CA ASP A 296 -5.82 -13.38 -25.74
C ASP A 296 -6.11 -11.95 -26.23
N GLU A 297 -5.49 -11.60 -27.37
CA GLU A 297 -5.56 -10.25 -27.94
C GLU A 297 -7.01 -9.82 -28.21
N GLN A 298 -7.82 -10.70 -28.77
CA GLN A 298 -9.20 -10.37 -29.13
C GLN A 298 -10.05 -10.11 -27.88
N ALA A 299 -9.88 -10.89 -26.82
CA ALA A 299 -10.56 -10.65 -25.55
C ALA A 299 -10.04 -9.37 -24.85
N ALA A 300 -8.73 -9.11 -24.92
CA ALA A 300 -8.12 -7.92 -24.34
C ALA A 300 -8.68 -6.64 -24.98
N LEU A 301 -8.69 -6.56 -26.32
CA LEU A 301 -9.23 -5.41 -27.06
C LEU A 301 -10.70 -5.17 -26.73
N ARG A 302 -11.55 -6.21 -26.77
CA ARG A 302 -12.97 -6.07 -26.40
C ARG A 302 -13.16 -5.54 -24.99
N ALA A 303 -12.42 -6.08 -24.01
CA ALA A 303 -12.51 -5.63 -22.63
C ALA A 303 -12.06 -4.17 -22.48
N GLN A 304 -10.97 -3.78 -23.17
CA GLN A 304 -10.48 -2.41 -23.17
C GLN A 304 -11.49 -1.43 -23.77
N ASP A 305 -12.11 -1.77 -24.90
CA ASP A 305 -13.11 -0.92 -25.55
C ASP A 305 -14.33 -0.70 -24.67
N VAL A 306 -14.84 -1.77 -24.05
CA VAL A 306 -15.99 -1.67 -23.13
C VAL A 306 -15.61 -0.85 -21.89
N ALA A 307 -14.40 -1.05 -21.33
CA ALA A 307 -13.93 -0.29 -20.19
C ALA A 307 -13.79 1.20 -20.53
N ALA A 308 -13.09 1.53 -21.62
CA ALA A 308 -12.84 2.91 -22.04
C ALA A 308 -14.12 3.69 -22.34
N LYS A 309 -15.15 3.03 -22.89
CA LYS A 309 -16.45 3.66 -23.18
C LYS A 309 -17.19 4.14 -21.92
N HIS A 310 -17.01 3.46 -20.79
CA HIS A 310 -17.77 3.72 -19.56
C HIS A 310 -16.88 4.25 -18.41
N LEU A 311 -15.57 4.37 -18.63
CA LEU A 311 -14.64 4.88 -17.63
C LEU A 311 -14.77 6.42 -17.52
N PRO A 312 -15.01 6.96 -16.31
CA PRO A 312 -15.03 8.40 -16.09
C PRO A 312 -13.69 9.07 -16.41
N LEU A 313 -13.73 10.20 -17.13
CA LEU A 313 -12.53 10.99 -17.48
C LEU A 313 -11.81 11.56 -16.25
N SER A 314 -12.53 11.72 -15.13
CA SER A 314 -11.99 12.13 -13.83
C SER A 314 -11.02 11.10 -13.21
N LEU A 315 -10.93 9.89 -13.77
CA LEU A 315 -10.20 8.75 -13.21
C LEU A 315 -9.00 8.32 -14.11
N PRO A 316 -8.03 9.21 -14.38
CA PRO A 316 -6.96 8.97 -15.35
C PRO A 316 -6.07 7.77 -14.99
N ARG A 317 -5.94 7.45 -13.69
CA ARG A 317 -5.18 6.28 -13.22
C ARG A 317 -5.69 4.97 -13.82
N PHE A 318 -7.01 4.81 -13.94
CA PHE A 318 -7.60 3.59 -14.50
C PHE A 318 -7.52 3.55 -16.03
N ALA A 319 -7.47 4.71 -16.69
CA ALA A 319 -7.17 4.78 -18.11
C ALA A 319 -5.73 4.30 -18.35
N THR A 320 -4.77 4.77 -17.54
CA THR A 320 -3.38 4.28 -17.58
C THR A 320 -3.29 2.77 -17.34
N HIS A 321 -4.13 2.17 -16.49
CA HIS A 321 -4.18 0.71 -16.37
C HIS A 321 -4.48 0.01 -17.70
N LEU A 322 -5.47 0.47 -18.46
CA LEU A 322 -5.79 -0.11 -19.77
C LEU A 322 -4.61 0.02 -20.76
N GLU A 323 -3.90 1.15 -20.73
CA GLU A 323 -2.68 1.36 -21.52
C GLU A 323 -1.55 0.39 -21.12
N MET A 324 -1.36 0.17 -19.82
CA MET A 324 -0.39 -0.83 -19.33
C MET A 324 -0.76 -2.25 -19.77
N HIS A 325 -2.04 -2.59 -19.80
CA HIS A 325 -2.47 -3.91 -20.28
C HIS A 325 -2.22 -4.07 -21.77
N ARG A 326 -2.33 -3.00 -22.57
CA ARG A 326 -1.92 -3.00 -23.99
C ARG A 326 -0.44 -3.26 -24.15
N GLY A 327 0.40 -2.56 -23.38
CA GLY A 327 1.84 -2.80 -23.35
C GLY A 327 2.16 -4.26 -23.02
N LEU A 328 1.51 -4.83 -21.99
CA LEU A 328 1.70 -6.24 -21.61
C LEU A 328 1.25 -7.18 -22.72
N MET A 329 0.13 -6.90 -23.39
CA MET A 329 -0.35 -7.69 -24.51
C MET A 329 0.64 -7.67 -25.69
N MET A 330 1.24 -6.53 -26.01
CA MET A 330 2.29 -6.42 -27.04
C MET A 330 3.52 -7.27 -26.68
N VAL A 331 3.96 -7.23 -25.43
CA VAL A 331 5.06 -8.08 -24.94
C VAL A 331 4.71 -9.56 -25.12
N ARG A 332 3.48 -9.97 -24.76
CA ARG A 332 3.00 -11.35 -24.90
C ARG A 332 2.83 -11.78 -26.36
N ALA A 333 2.60 -10.84 -27.28
CA ALA A 333 2.57 -11.08 -28.72
C ALA A 333 3.97 -11.14 -29.37
N GLY A 334 5.03 -10.87 -28.61
CA GLY A 334 6.42 -10.93 -29.06
C GLY A 334 7.07 -9.56 -29.35
N ASP A 335 6.31 -8.47 -29.34
CA ASP A 335 6.85 -7.11 -29.43
C ASP A 335 7.23 -6.57 -28.05
N ARG A 336 8.30 -7.15 -27.50
CA ARG A 336 8.79 -6.79 -26.17
C ARG A 336 9.23 -5.32 -26.08
N HIS A 337 9.97 -4.84 -27.08
CA HIS A 337 10.50 -3.48 -27.06
C HIS A 337 9.39 -2.44 -27.21
N GLY A 338 8.48 -2.63 -28.17
CA GLY A 338 7.34 -1.74 -28.37
C GLY A 338 6.39 -1.75 -27.18
N GLY A 339 6.10 -2.93 -26.61
CA GLY A 339 5.22 -3.05 -25.45
C GLY A 339 5.74 -2.33 -24.20
N ILE A 340 7.03 -2.49 -23.87
CA ILE A 340 7.68 -1.78 -22.76
C ILE A 340 7.71 -0.27 -23.01
N ALA A 341 8.04 0.17 -24.23
CA ALA A 341 8.08 1.58 -24.57
C ALA A 341 6.68 2.23 -24.43
N TYR A 342 5.65 1.55 -24.94
CA TYR A 342 4.25 1.97 -24.84
C TYR A 342 3.80 2.12 -23.38
N ALA A 343 4.08 1.11 -22.56
CA ALA A 343 3.75 1.12 -21.13
C ALA A 343 4.47 2.26 -20.38
N ARG A 344 5.75 2.48 -20.67
CA ARG A 344 6.54 3.56 -20.03
C ARG A 344 5.99 4.94 -20.38
N GLU A 345 5.68 5.19 -21.66
CA GLU A 345 5.07 6.45 -22.09
C GLU A 345 3.72 6.68 -21.39
N ALA A 346 2.90 5.63 -21.24
CA ALA A 346 1.63 5.73 -20.53
C ALA A 346 1.80 6.09 -19.04
N LEU A 347 2.83 5.57 -18.37
CA LEU A 347 3.17 5.94 -16.99
C LEU A 347 3.69 7.37 -16.90
N ASP A 348 4.54 7.79 -17.81
CA ASP A 348 5.15 9.13 -17.80
C ASP A 348 4.11 10.25 -17.99
N ARG A 349 2.98 9.95 -18.66
CA ARG A 349 1.84 10.87 -18.78
C ARG A 349 1.02 11.00 -17.49
N LEU A 350 1.12 10.04 -16.56
CA LEU A 350 0.40 10.06 -15.30
C LEU A 350 1.27 10.73 -14.22
N PRO A 351 0.73 11.64 -13.37
CA PRO A 351 1.50 12.22 -12.28
C PRO A 351 2.08 11.15 -11.34
N PRO A 352 3.36 11.26 -10.89
CA PRO A 352 4.03 10.24 -10.08
C PRO A 352 3.26 9.83 -8.82
N GLU A 353 2.56 10.77 -8.17
CA GLU A 353 1.74 10.52 -6.99
C GLU A 353 0.53 9.60 -7.25
N LYS A 354 0.15 9.41 -8.52
CA LYS A 354 -0.92 8.50 -8.96
C LYS A 354 -0.39 7.15 -9.48
N HIS A 355 0.93 6.94 -9.50
CA HIS A 355 1.56 5.66 -9.88
C HIS A 355 1.29 4.61 -8.79
N SER A 356 0.16 3.91 -8.92
CA SER A 356 -0.23 2.85 -7.99
C SER A 356 0.82 1.75 -7.94
N LEU A 357 0.76 0.94 -6.88
CA LEU A 357 1.61 -0.24 -6.77
C LEU A 357 1.43 -1.15 -7.99
N THR A 358 0.18 -1.45 -8.33
CA THR A 358 -0.16 -2.33 -9.44
C THR A 358 0.45 -1.86 -10.77
N LEU A 359 0.41 -0.55 -11.06
CA LEU A 359 1.03 0.01 -12.27
C LEU A 359 2.55 -0.25 -12.31
N ARG A 360 3.24 -0.07 -11.17
CA ARG A 360 4.68 -0.35 -11.06
C ARG A 360 5.00 -1.85 -11.17
N MET A 361 4.18 -2.71 -10.58
CA MET A 361 4.36 -4.16 -10.68
C MET A 361 4.12 -4.67 -12.11
N LEU A 362 3.14 -4.12 -12.84
CA LEU A 362 2.94 -4.45 -14.25
C LEU A 362 4.12 -4.04 -15.11
N MET A 363 4.75 -2.89 -14.81
CA MET A 363 5.98 -2.47 -15.49
C MET A 363 7.11 -3.48 -15.27
N SER A 364 7.35 -3.89 -14.02
CA SER A 364 8.34 -4.94 -13.71
C SER A 364 8.00 -6.26 -14.40
N GLU A 365 6.73 -6.69 -14.39
CA GLU A 365 6.27 -7.92 -15.07
C GLU A 365 6.64 -7.91 -16.57
N MET A 366 6.49 -6.77 -17.24
CA MET A 366 6.87 -6.61 -18.65
C MET A 366 8.39 -6.57 -18.87
N GLU A 367 9.13 -5.96 -17.96
CA GLU A 367 10.60 -5.88 -18.02
C GLU A 367 11.27 -7.24 -17.76
N ASP A 368 10.61 -8.12 -17.00
CA ASP A 368 11.08 -9.46 -16.63
C ASP A 368 10.62 -10.57 -17.59
N ALA A 369 9.51 -10.35 -18.33
CA ALA A 369 9.01 -11.25 -19.39
C ALA A 369 9.98 -11.32 -20.58
#